data_AF-A0A017RRE3-F1
#
_entry.id   AF-A0A017RRE3-F1
#
_cell.length_a   1.000
_cell.length_b   1.000
_cell.length_c   1.000
_cell.angle_alpha   90.00
_cell.angle_beta   90.00
_cell.angle_gamma   90.00
#
_symmetry.space_group_name_H-M   'P 1'
#
loop_
_entity.id
_entity.type
_entity.pdbx_description
1 polymer ?
#
loop_
_entity_poly.entity_id
_entity_poly.type
_entity_poly.pdbx_seq_one_letter_code
_entity_poly.pdbx_strand_id
1 'polypeptide(L)'
;MKTPDKIETDYENLYKALYKYCGDKDFLKKNVKLRCDFVCESEKLIIEYDERQHFSEARKISLLAYPDVTLYYDKQLWIRTCDEIKAKDRNPVNRDTVRAFYDSIRDIESSKHGYKLVRIMHGQIDFKSEGAEERLRELLNKKSFTKRNCKGNYRSGLKIGLYLQTDELKNKVDFEKAIEVVKKSDFDIFVLPEFCYCPFISLLINSDILIKEDVDSIFNACLDLSKEIGKAVIISSVDKYGTIFEYVNNFV
;
A
#
# COMPACT_ATOMS: atom_id res chain seq x y z
N MET A 1 14.74 -1.52 0.17
CA MET A 1 15.51 -1.10 -1.03
C MET A 1 15.79 0.40 -0.97
N LYS A 2 16.82 0.88 -1.66
CA LYS A 2 17.23 2.29 -1.69
C LYS A 2 17.58 2.74 -3.10
N THR A 3 17.61 4.05 -3.36
CA THR A 3 18.21 4.59 -4.60
C THR A 3 19.71 4.30 -4.64
N PRO A 4 20.28 4.10 -5.84
CA PRO A 4 21.68 3.73 -5.96
C PRO A 4 22.61 4.87 -5.51
N ASP A 5 23.75 4.51 -4.93
CA ASP A 5 24.80 5.46 -4.52
C ASP A 5 25.52 6.07 -5.74
N LYS A 6 25.58 5.31 -6.83
CA LYS A 6 26.16 5.72 -8.12
C LYS A 6 25.22 5.39 -9.27
N ILE A 7 25.08 6.33 -10.21
CA ILE A 7 24.32 6.13 -11.45
C ILE A 7 25.28 5.52 -12.47
N GLU A 8 25.43 4.22 -12.39
CA GLU A 8 26.26 3.41 -13.29
C GLU A 8 25.43 2.22 -13.79
N THR A 9 25.80 1.65 -14.94
CA THR A 9 25.16 0.43 -15.50
C THR A 9 23.65 0.62 -15.77
N ASP A 10 22.80 -0.10 -15.03
CA ASP A 10 21.36 -0.24 -15.27
C ASP A 10 20.55 1.07 -15.15
N TYR A 11 21.12 2.10 -14.53
CA TYR A 11 20.44 3.39 -14.31
C TYR A 11 20.88 4.47 -15.30
N GLU A 12 21.94 4.26 -16.07
CA GLU A 12 22.55 5.30 -16.89
C GLU A 12 21.62 5.79 -18.00
N ASN A 13 21.01 4.85 -18.74
CA ASN A 13 20.07 5.18 -19.81
C ASN A 13 18.83 5.89 -19.28
N LEU A 14 18.28 5.40 -18.17
CA LEU A 14 17.15 6.01 -17.46
C LEU A 14 17.49 7.46 -17.05
N TYR A 15 18.64 7.66 -16.40
CA TYR A 15 19.08 8.98 -15.96
C TYR A 15 19.27 9.94 -17.14
N LYS A 16 19.98 9.51 -18.19
CA LYS A 16 20.21 10.34 -19.39
C LYS A 16 18.90 10.71 -20.08
N ALA A 17 17.95 9.78 -20.20
CA ALA A 17 16.65 10.04 -20.83
C ALA A 17 15.84 11.07 -20.04
N LEU A 18 15.75 10.92 -18.72
CA LEU A 18 15.02 11.86 -17.87
C LEU A 18 15.71 13.22 -17.79
N TYR A 19 17.04 13.26 -17.66
CA TYR A 19 17.81 14.50 -17.66
C TYR A 19 17.64 15.27 -18.98
N LYS A 20 17.68 14.59 -20.13
CA LYS A 20 17.45 15.20 -21.44
C LYS A 20 16.03 15.79 -21.55
N TYR A 21 15.05 15.16 -20.90
CA TYR A 21 13.67 15.62 -20.91
C TYR A 21 13.42 16.84 -20.01
N CYS A 22 13.89 16.81 -18.76
CA CYS A 22 13.57 17.85 -17.78
C CYS A 22 14.62 18.98 -17.69
N GLY A 23 15.86 18.73 -18.12
CA GLY A 23 16.98 19.67 -18.03
C GLY A 23 17.54 19.88 -16.61
N ASP A 24 16.96 19.22 -15.60
CA ASP A 24 17.27 19.39 -14.18
C ASP A 24 17.94 18.11 -13.63
N LYS A 25 18.92 18.24 -12.72
CA LYS A 25 19.60 17.11 -12.08
C LYS A 25 19.09 16.81 -10.67
N ASP A 26 18.29 17.71 -10.09
CA ASP A 26 17.89 17.67 -8.68
C ASP A 26 16.83 16.60 -8.39
N PHE A 27 16.32 15.91 -9.43
CA PHE A 27 15.42 14.78 -9.25
C PHE A 27 16.11 13.55 -8.64
N LEU A 28 17.43 13.45 -8.76
CA LEU A 28 18.23 12.36 -8.23
C LEU A 28 18.63 12.64 -6.79
N LYS A 29 18.26 11.74 -5.87
CA LYS A 29 18.87 11.67 -4.53
C LYS A 29 19.47 10.29 -4.32
N LYS A 30 20.68 10.25 -3.77
CA LYS A 30 21.45 9.03 -3.52
C LYS A 30 21.08 8.41 -2.16
N ASN A 31 21.14 7.09 -2.06
CA ASN A 31 20.94 6.34 -0.81
C ASN A 31 19.61 6.60 -0.09
N VAL A 32 18.57 6.99 -0.83
CA VAL A 32 17.24 7.28 -0.26
C VAL A 32 16.44 6.00 -0.17
N LYS A 33 15.86 5.72 1.02
CA LYS A 33 14.95 4.59 1.20
C LYS A 33 13.74 4.72 0.28
N LEU A 34 13.51 3.70 -0.53
CA LEU A 34 12.34 3.62 -1.40
C LEU A 34 11.11 3.28 -0.54
N ARG A 35 10.12 4.16 -0.55
CA ARG A 35 8.80 3.89 0.02
C ARG A 35 7.98 3.15 -1.02
N CYS A 36 7.27 2.12 -0.59
CA CYS A 36 6.35 1.34 -1.42
C CYS A 36 4.99 1.36 -0.73
N ASP A 37 3.90 1.27 -1.48
CA ASP A 37 2.55 1.34 -0.88
C ASP A 37 2.28 0.13 0.01
N PHE A 38 2.63 -1.07 -0.45
CA PHE A 38 2.53 -2.30 0.33
C PHE A 38 3.70 -3.26 0.06
N VAL A 39 4.25 -3.85 1.13
CA VAL A 39 5.36 -4.82 1.06
C VAL A 39 5.03 -6.04 1.89
N CYS A 40 5.05 -7.21 1.26
CA CYS A 40 4.99 -8.50 1.93
C CYS A 40 6.33 -9.22 1.78
N GLU A 41 7.16 -9.11 2.82
CA GLU A 41 8.55 -9.58 2.79
C GLU A 41 8.66 -11.10 2.66
N SER A 42 7.80 -11.87 3.34
CA SER A 42 7.80 -13.34 3.32
C SER A 42 7.52 -13.90 1.92
N GLU A 43 6.75 -13.18 1.13
CA GLU A 43 6.38 -13.54 -0.25
C GLU A 43 7.25 -12.88 -1.30
N LYS A 44 8.19 -12.01 -0.90
CA LYS A 44 8.92 -11.10 -1.79
C LYS A 44 7.96 -10.39 -2.76
N LEU A 45 6.86 -9.86 -2.24
CA LEU A 45 5.81 -9.20 -3.01
C LEU A 45 5.75 -7.71 -2.65
N ILE A 46 5.64 -6.86 -3.66
CA ILE A 46 5.39 -5.44 -3.54
C ILE A 46 4.17 -5.11 -4.39
N ILE A 47 3.26 -4.30 -3.84
CA ILE A 47 2.11 -3.77 -4.56
C ILE A 47 2.23 -2.25 -4.56
N GLU A 48 2.14 -1.67 -5.75
CA GLU A 48 2.06 -0.21 -5.96
C GLU A 48 0.73 0.13 -6.61
N TYR A 49 0.08 1.18 -6.12
CA TYR A 49 -1.13 1.72 -6.70
C TYR A 49 -0.81 3.01 -7.48
N ASP A 50 -0.82 2.90 -8.80
CA ASP A 50 -0.48 4.03 -9.66
C ASP A 50 -1.71 4.90 -9.88
N GLU A 51 -1.78 6.02 -9.16
CA GLU A 51 -2.77 7.06 -9.37
C GLU A 51 -2.60 7.75 -10.73
N ARG A 52 -3.65 8.44 -11.19
CA ARG A 52 -3.67 9.15 -12.49
C ARG A 52 -2.45 10.05 -12.72
N GLN A 53 -1.93 10.68 -11.66
CA GLN A 53 -0.74 11.55 -11.69
C GLN A 53 0.59 10.84 -12.03
N HIS A 54 0.66 9.52 -11.91
CA HIS A 54 1.85 8.74 -12.31
C HIS A 54 1.97 8.59 -13.84
N PHE A 55 0.89 8.78 -14.59
CA PHE A 55 0.85 8.57 -16.05
C PHE A 55 1.22 9.85 -16.82
N SER A 56 2.46 10.30 -16.63
CA SER A 56 3.03 11.50 -17.25
C SER A 56 3.98 11.16 -18.40
N GLU A 57 4.36 12.17 -19.20
CA GLU A 57 5.37 12.02 -20.25
C GLU A 57 6.73 11.59 -19.67
N ALA A 58 7.08 12.07 -18.47
CA ALA A 58 8.30 11.64 -17.78
C ALA A 58 8.29 10.13 -17.49
N ARG A 59 7.13 9.59 -17.07
CA ARG A 59 6.97 8.15 -16.80
C ARG A 59 7.07 7.33 -18.08
N LYS A 60 6.50 7.80 -19.19
CA LYS A 60 6.67 7.17 -20.50
C LYS A 60 8.15 7.09 -20.90
N ILE A 61 8.85 8.22 -20.84
CA ILE A 61 10.27 8.32 -21.17
C ILE A 61 11.09 7.38 -20.28
N SER A 62 10.77 7.31 -18.99
CA SER A 62 11.45 6.41 -18.07
C SER A 62 11.25 4.95 -18.45
N LEU A 63 10.01 4.51 -18.71
CA LEU A 63 9.67 3.12 -19.11
C LEU A 63 10.34 2.70 -20.43
N LEU A 64 10.47 3.61 -21.39
CA LEU A 64 11.17 3.36 -22.65
C LEU A 64 12.69 3.20 -22.45
N ALA A 65 13.25 3.81 -21.41
CA ALA A 65 14.67 3.74 -21.07
C ALA A 65 15.02 2.60 -20.10
N TYR A 66 14.08 1.69 -19.81
CA TYR A 66 14.34 0.59 -18.87
C TYR A 66 15.45 -0.33 -19.35
N PRO A 67 16.33 -0.76 -18.43
CA PRO A 67 17.17 -1.93 -18.68
C PRO A 67 16.31 -3.19 -18.83
N ASP A 68 16.94 -4.32 -19.19
CA ASP A 68 16.25 -5.61 -19.23
C ASP A 68 15.98 -6.08 -17.79
N VAL A 69 14.75 -5.82 -17.31
CA VAL A 69 14.29 -6.17 -15.95
C VAL A 69 12.97 -6.94 -16.01
N THR A 70 12.77 -7.82 -15.03
CA THR A 70 11.53 -8.58 -14.92
C THR A 70 10.44 -7.69 -14.34
N LEU A 71 9.36 -7.50 -15.11
CA LEU A 71 8.18 -6.74 -14.70
C LEU A 71 6.97 -7.67 -14.55
N TYR A 72 6.10 -7.36 -13.60
CA TYR A 72 4.85 -8.08 -13.34
C TYR A 72 3.60 -7.25 -13.69
N TYR A 73 3.80 -6.21 -14.48
CA TYR A 73 2.76 -5.39 -15.09
C TYR A 73 3.07 -5.23 -16.59
N ASP A 74 2.07 -4.85 -17.37
CA ASP A 74 2.24 -4.66 -18.81
C ASP A 74 2.89 -3.29 -19.09
N LYS A 75 4.20 -3.31 -19.36
CA LYS A 75 4.96 -2.09 -19.69
C LYS A 75 4.36 -1.32 -20.85
N GLN A 76 3.87 -2.01 -21.89
CA GLN A 76 3.29 -1.36 -23.07
C GLN A 76 1.94 -0.73 -22.77
N LEU A 77 1.13 -1.38 -21.92
CA LEU A 77 -0.09 -0.78 -21.41
C LEU A 77 0.22 0.52 -20.65
N TRP A 78 1.19 0.51 -19.73
CA TRP A 78 1.57 1.72 -18.99
C TRP A 78 2.07 2.85 -19.89
N ILE A 79 2.87 2.52 -20.92
CA ILE A 79 3.34 3.49 -21.92
C ILE A 79 2.15 4.11 -22.66
N ARG A 80 1.22 3.28 -23.17
CA ARG A 80 0.01 3.76 -23.84
C ARG A 80 -0.86 4.62 -22.93
N THR A 81 -1.01 4.23 -21.67
CA THR A 81 -1.79 5.01 -20.72
C THR A 81 -1.15 6.37 -20.40
N CYS A 82 0.18 6.47 -20.39
CA CYS A 82 0.85 7.77 -20.30
C CYS A 82 0.51 8.67 -21.50
N ASP A 83 0.42 8.09 -22.70
CA ASP A 83 0.00 8.81 -23.92
C ASP A 83 -1.48 9.21 -23.90
N GLU A 84 -2.35 8.45 -23.26
CA GLU A 84 -3.78 8.76 -23.16
C GLU A 84 -4.06 9.80 -22.07
N ILE A 85 -3.50 9.61 -20.87
CA ILE A 85 -3.77 10.45 -19.70
C ILE A 85 -3.01 11.77 -19.78
N LYS A 86 -1.75 11.75 -20.23
CA LYS A 86 -0.86 12.92 -20.33
C LYS A 86 -0.85 13.78 -19.06
N ALA A 87 -0.76 13.13 -17.89
CA ALA A 87 -0.76 13.83 -16.61
C ALA A 87 0.39 14.84 -16.54
N LYS A 88 0.13 15.98 -15.91
CA LYS A 88 1.10 17.06 -15.72
C LYS A 88 0.95 17.64 -14.33
N ASP A 89 1.99 17.52 -13.53
CA ASP A 89 2.12 18.20 -12.24
C ASP A 89 3.50 18.87 -12.20
N ARG A 90 3.47 20.19 -12.38
CA ARG A 90 4.68 21.03 -12.55
C ARG A 90 5.01 21.85 -11.31
N ASN A 91 4.48 21.48 -10.14
CA ASN A 91 4.82 22.19 -8.91
C ASN A 91 5.34 21.24 -7.81
N PRO A 92 6.66 21.11 -7.60
CA PRO A 92 7.74 21.80 -8.29
C PRO A 92 7.90 21.35 -9.76
N VAL A 93 8.62 22.14 -10.57
CA VAL A 93 8.75 21.95 -12.03
C VAL A 93 9.19 20.54 -12.42
N ASN A 94 10.02 19.90 -11.61
CA ASN A 94 10.56 18.57 -11.85
C ASN A 94 9.73 17.43 -11.23
N ARG A 95 8.56 17.71 -10.63
CA ARG A 95 7.81 16.72 -9.84
C ARG A 95 7.45 15.47 -10.61
N ASP A 96 6.99 15.58 -11.86
CA ASP A 96 6.72 14.42 -12.72
C ASP A 96 7.98 13.60 -12.99
N THR A 97 9.13 14.26 -13.18
CA THR A 97 10.43 13.61 -13.39
C THR A 97 10.89 12.88 -12.13
N VAL A 98 10.71 13.50 -10.97
CA VAL A 98 10.97 12.88 -9.66
C VAL A 98 10.13 11.61 -9.53
N ARG A 99 8.80 11.69 -9.68
CA ARG A 99 7.92 10.52 -9.59
C ARG A 99 8.35 9.41 -10.55
N ALA A 100 8.55 9.74 -11.82
CA ALA A 100 8.98 8.80 -12.84
C ALA A 100 10.31 8.12 -12.50
N PHE A 101 11.29 8.87 -11.98
CA PHE A 101 12.57 8.34 -11.55
C PHE A 101 12.40 7.33 -10.40
N TYR A 102 11.77 7.72 -9.29
CA TYR A 102 11.62 6.85 -8.12
C TYR A 102 10.76 5.61 -8.41
N ASP A 103 9.73 5.73 -9.24
CA ASP A 103 8.97 4.57 -9.71
C ASP A 103 9.86 3.60 -10.48
N SER A 104 10.71 4.12 -11.37
CA SER A 104 11.62 3.31 -12.17
C SER A 104 12.70 2.64 -11.32
N ILE A 105 13.24 3.35 -10.32
CA ILE A 105 14.18 2.76 -9.37
C ILE A 105 13.51 1.65 -8.57
N ARG A 106 12.27 1.84 -8.11
CA ARG A 106 11.51 0.76 -7.44
C ARG A 106 11.38 -0.48 -8.31
N ASP A 107 11.02 -0.31 -9.58
CA ASP A 107 10.85 -1.43 -10.51
C ASP A 107 12.16 -2.19 -10.72
N ILE A 108 13.26 -1.46 -10.96
CA ILE A 108 14.59 -2.04 -11.18
C ILE A 108 15.12 -2.72 -9.92
N GLU A 109 15.08 -2.05 -8.77
CA GLU A 109 15.57 -2.59 -7.49
C GLU A 109 14.78 -3.81 -7.07
N SER A 110 13.45 -3.81 -7.27
CA SER A 110 12.60 -4.96 -6.97
C SER A 110 13.02 -6.17 -7.78
N SER A 111 13.21 -6.00 -9.09
CA SER A 111 13.68 -7.08 -9.96
C SER A 111 15.05 -7.62 -9.53
N LYS A 112 15.99 -6.74 -9.15
CA LYS A 112 17.34 -7.14 -8.70
C LYS A 112 17.32 -7.93 -7.39
N HIS A 113 16.43 -7.59 -6.49
CA HIS A 113 16.32 -8.23 -5.16
C HIS A 113 15.32 -9.38 -5.13
N GLY A 114 14.82 -9.81 -6.29
CA GLY A 114 13.92 -10.95 -6.42
C GLY A 114 12.48 -10.67 -5.96
N TYR A 115 12.09 -9.40 -5.82
CA TYR A 115 10.71 -9.03 -5.52
C TYR A 115 9.84 -9.10 -6.78
N LYS A 116 8.64 -9.63 -6.59
CA LYS A 116 7.52 -9.43 -7.48
C LYS A 116 6.88 -8.08 -7.20
N LEU A 117 7.15 -7.07 -8.03
CA LEU A 117 6.46 -5.78 -7.95
C LEU A 117 5.28 -5.76 -8.93
N VAL A 118 4.06 -5.81 -8.38
CA VAL A 118 2.80 -5.66 -9.11
C VAL A 118 2.36 -4.21 -9.03
N ARG A 119 2.06 -3.61 -10.19
CA ARG A 119 1.44 -2.28 -10.27
C ARG A 119 -0.03 -2.41 -10.62
N ILE A 120 -0.88 -1.72 -9.90
CA ILE A 120 -2.31 -1.60 -10.17
C ILE A 120 -2.58 -0.15 -10.55
N MET A 121 -3.00 0.07 -11.79
CA MET A 121 -3.35 1.39 -12.28
C MET A 121 -4.72 1.82 -11.74
N HIS A 122 -4.87 3.11 -11.43
CA HIS A 122 -6.15 3.67 -11.02
C HIS A 122 -7.25 3.39 -12.05
N GLY A 123 -8.37 2.83 -11.58
CA GLY A 123 -9.49 2.42 -12.43
C GLY A 123 -9.26 1.11 -13.20
N GLN A 124 -8.12 0.43 -13.03
CA GLN A 124 -7.88 -0.87 -13.68
C GLN A 124 -8.77 -1.99 -13.12
N ILE A 125 -9.10 -1.90 -11.83
CA ILE A 125 -10.05 -2.78 -11.14
C ILE A 125 -11.12 -1.88 -10.52
N ASP A 126 -12.39 -2.17 -10.82
CA ASP A 126 -13.49 -1.70 -9.99
C ASP A 126 -13.62 -2.61 -8.77
N PHE A 127 -13.09 -2.15 -7.63
CA PHE A 127 -13.09 -2.92 -6.39
C PHE A 127 -14.48 -3.14 -5.78
N LYS A 128 -15.53 -2.51 -6.33
CA LYS A 128 -16.93 -2.73 -5.91
C LYS A 128 -17.62 -3.82 -6.74
N SER A 129 -17.02 -4.25 -7.85
CA SER A 129 -17.60 -5.28 -8.71
C SER A 129 -17.48 -6.68 -8.08
N GLU A 130 -18.47 -7.55 -8.32
CA GLU A 130 -18.49 -8.91 -7.78
C GLU A 130 -17.27 -9.77 -8.19
N GLY A 131 -16.59 -9.42 -9.29
CA GLY A 131 -15.38 -10.09 -9.77
C GLY A 131 -14.06 -9.43 -9.35
N ALA A 132 -14.08 -8.40 -8.49
CA ALA A 132 -12.90 -7.64 -8.12
C ALA A 132 -11.81 -8.50 -7.47
N GLU A 133 -12.19 -9.39 -6.56
CA GLU A 133 -11.26 -10.26 -5.85
C GLU A 133 -10.58 -11.25 -6.81
N GLU A 134 -11.35 -11.88 -7.70
CA GLU A 134 -10.80 -12.77 -8.72
C GLU A 134 -9.83 -12.02 -9.63
N ARG A 135 -10.19 -10.81 -10.07
CA ARG A 135 -9.33 -9.98 -10.91
C ARG A 135 -8.05 -9.57 -10.21
N LEU A 136 -8.12 -9.25 -8.91
CA LEU A 136 -6.95 -8.97 -8.10
C LEU A 136 -6.08 -10.23 -7.95
N ARG A 137 -6.68 -11.39 -7.66
CA ARG A 137 -5.97 -12.67 -7.59
C ARG A 137 -5.26 -12.99 -8.92
N GLU A 138 -5.88 -12.73 -10.06
CA GLU A 138 -5.23 -12.88 -11.37
C GLU A 138 -3.98 -12.01 -11.49
N LEU A 139 -4.06 -10.71 -11.13
CA LEU A 139 -2.91 -9.81 -11.14
C LEU A 139 -1.80 -10.27 -10.19
N LEU A 140 -2.16 -10.66 -8.97
CA LEU A 140 -1.23 -11.15 -7.96
C LEU A 140 -0.66 -12.52 -8.30
N ASN A 141 -1.33 -13.33 -9.13
CA ASN A 141 -0.86 -14.64 -9.59
C ASN A 141 -0.20 -14.61 -10.97
N LYS A 142 -0.14 -13.44 -11.64
CA LYS A 142 0.57 -13.31 -12.92
C LYS A 142 1.98 -13.88 -12.79
N LYS A 143 2.26 -14.94 -13.54
CA LYS A 143 3.62 -15.46 -13.70
C LYS A 143 4.46 -14.36 -14.37
N SER A 144 5.73 -14.24 -13.98
CA SER A 144 6.70 -13.38 -14.69
C SER A 144 6.64 -13.64 -16.19
N PHE A 145 6.93 -12.63 -17.00
CA PHE A 145 7.02 -12.79 -18.46
C PHE A 145 8.19 -13.69 -18.93
N THR A 146 8.91 -14.36 -18.02
CA THR A 146 9.77 -15.51 -18.31
C THR A 146 9.61 -16.59 -17.23
N LYS A 147 9.37 -17.83 -17.66
CA LYS A 147 9.08 -19.02 -16.83
C LYS A 147 10.12 -19.25 -15.73
N ARG A 148 9.68 -19.35 -14.47
CA ARG A 148 10.16 -20.35 -13.51
C ARG A 148 9.01 -20.90 -12.67
N ASN A 149 8.97 -22.22 -12.53
CA ASN A 149 8.09 -22.93 -11.62
C ASN A 149 8.77 -23.02 -10.26
N CYS A 150 8.08 -22.56 -9.20
CA CYS A 150 8.44 -22.88 -7.83
C CYS A 150 7.13 -23.25 -7.11
N LYS A 151 6.93 -24.53 -6.79
CA LYS A 151 5.90 -24.96 -5.85
C LYS A 151 6.51 -24.89 -4.45
N GLY A 152 6.09 -23.92 -3.65
CA GLY A 152 6.36 -23.85 -2.22
C GLY A 152 5.11 -24.21 -1.42
N ASN A 153 5.24 -25.11 -0.45
CA ASN A 153 4.22 -25.32 0.57
C ASN A 153 4.27 -24.13 1.54
N TYR A 154 3.33 -23.19 1.38
CA TYR A 154 3.19 -22.05 2.28
C TYR A 154 2.69 -22.52 3.65
N ARG A 155 3.45 -22.21 4.71
CA ARG A 155 2.90 -22.11 6.06
C ARG A 155 1.90 -20.95 6.04
N SER A 156 0.76 -21.08 6.73
CA SER A 156 -0.25 -20.01 6.78
C SER A 156 0.38 -18.72 7.31
N GLY A 157 0.55 -17.72 6.45
CA GLY A 157 1.03 -16.40 6.84
C GLY A 157 0.00 -15.67 7.71
N LEU A 158 0.45 -14.61 8.40
CA LEU A 158 -0.41 -13.73 9.18
C LEU A 158 -1.43 -13.04 8.26
N LYS A 159 -2.72 -13.17 8.58
CA LYS A 159 -3.83 -12.60 7.82
C LYS A 159 -4.41 -11.41 8.58
N ILE A 160 -4.63 -10.32 7.87
CA ILE A 160 -5.12 -9.06 8.45
C ILE A 160 -6.48 -8.74 7.83
N GLY A 161 -7.49 -8.54 8.69
CA GLY A 161 -8.80 -8.01 8.32
C GLY A 161 -8.85 -6.51 8.55
N LEU A 162 -9.02 -5.72 7.49
CA LEU A 162 -9.17 -4.27 7.58
C LEU A 162 -10.66 -3.91 7.61
N TYR A 163 -11.11 -3.20 8.63
CA TYR A 163 -12.45 -2.64 8.65
C TYR A 163 -12.47 -1.34 7.85
N LEU A 164 -13.25 -1.31 6.77
CA LEU A 164 -13.47 -0.10 5.98
C LEU A 164 -14.84 0.45 6.32
N GLN A 165 -14.89 1.62 6.94
CA GLN A 165 -16.12 2.29 7.33
C GLN A 165 -16.16 3.67 6.68
N THR A 166 -17.31 3.99 6.07
CA THR A 166 -17.61 5.34 5.58
C THR A 166 -18.47 6.08 6.60
N ASP A 167 -18.57 7.41 6.48
CA ASP A 167 -19.35 8.23 7.41
C ASP A 167 -20.83 7.82 7.46
N GLU A 168 -21.40 7.34 6.34
CA GLU A 168 -22.80 6.88 6.31
C GLU A 168 -23.01 5.59 7.13
N LEU A 169 -21.97 4.75 7.23
CA LEU A 169 -22.00 3.46 7.92
C LEU A 169 -21.39 3.52 9.34
N LYS A 170 -21.09 4.74 9.83
CA LYS A 170 -20.50 4.99 11.15
C LYS A 170 -21.54 4.94 12.26
N ASN A 171 -22.17 3.78 12.42
CA ASN A 171 -23.24 3.57 13.39
C ASN A 171 -23.21 2.14 13.97
N LYS A 172 -23.93 1.96 15.08
CA LYS A 172 -24.01 0.69 15.82
C LYS A 172 -24.48 -0.48 14.96
N VAL A 173 -25.56 -0.28 14.21
CA VAL A 173 -26.23 -1.35 13.48
C VAL A 173 -25.31 -1.93 12.42
N ASP A 174 -24.60 -1.07 11.67
CA ASP A 174 -23.69 -1.53 10.62
C ASP A 174 -22.37 -2.10 11.18
N PHE A 175 -21.91 -1.59 12.32
CA PHE A 175 -20.79 -2.19 13.04
C PHE A 175 -21.12 -3.61 13.52
N GLU A 176 -22.28 -3.83 14.15
CA GLU A 176 -22.72 -5.15 14.61
C GLU A 176 -22.83 -6.15 13.45
N LYS A 177 -23.36 -5.74 12.30
CA LYS A 177 -23.37 -6.57 11.08
C LYS A 177 -21.95 -6.94 10.64
N ALA A 178 -21.02 -5.99 10.65
CA ALA A 178 -19.63 -6.24 10.27
C ALA A 178 -18.95 -7.21 11.24
N ILE A 179 -19.21 -7.10 12.54
CA ILE A 179 -18.67 -7.99 13.57
C ILE A 179 -19.10 -9.45 13.36
N GLU A 180 -20.35 -9.68 12.94
CA GLU A 180 -20.82 -11.03 12.61
C GLU A 180 -20.08 -11.67 11.42
N VAL A 181 -19.58 -10.86 10.49
CA VAL A 181 -18.71 -11.32 9.40
C VAL A 181 -17.29 -11.58 9.92
N VAL A 182 -16.76 -10.67 10.74
CA VAL A 182 -15.42 -10.73 11.35
C VAL A 182 -15.21 -12.02 12.15
N LYS A 183 -16.21 -12.40 12.97
CA LYS A 183 -16.20 -13.65 13.76
C LYS A 183 -16.03 -14.91 12.91
N LYS A 184 -16.57 -14.91 11.69
CA LYS A 184 -16.57 -16.07 10.77
C LYS A 184 -15.41 -16.07 9.78
N SER A 185 -14.70 -14.94 9.69
CA SER A 185 -13.67 -14.73 8.67
C SER A 185 -12.34 -15.37 9.09
N ASP A 186 -11.58 -15.84 8.11
CA ASP A 186 -10.28 -16.46 8.30
C ASP A 186 -9.17 -15.40 8.23
N PHE A 187 -8.96 -14.70 9.34
CA PHE A 187 -7.82 -13.80 9.56
C PHE A 187 -7.41 -13.78 11.03
N ASP A 188 -6.24 -13.25 11.36
CA ASP A 188 -5.66 -13.26 12.72
C ASP A 188 -5.86 -11.92 13.46
N ILE A 189 -5.71 -10.79 12.74
CA ILE A 189 -5.78 -9.43 13.30
C ILE A 189 -6.90 -8.64 12.64
N PHE A 190 -7.75 -8.00 13.45
CA PHE A 190 -8.78 -7.06 13.02
C PHE A 190 -8.32 -5.62 13.26
N VAL A 191 -8.26 -4.81 12.21
CA VAL A 191 -7.80 -3.41 12.29
C VAL A 191 -8.95 -2.47 12.02
N LEU A 192 -9.25 -1.62 12.99
CA LEU A 192 -10.25 -0.57 12.87
C LEU A 192 -9.58 0.73 12.39
N PRO A 193 -10.22 1.48 11.47
CA PRO A 193 -9.67 2.73 10.97
C PRO A 193 -9.79 3.83 12.02
N GLU A 194 -9.01 4.89 11.83
CA GLU A 194 -9.11 6.10 12.65
C GLU A 194 -10.54 6.64 12.63
N PHE A 195 -11.02 7.12 13.78
CA PHE A 195 -12.37 7.66 13.96
C PHE A 195 -13.50 6.70 13.57
N CYS A 196 -13.30 5.39 13.61
CA CYS A 196 -14.41 4.47 13.40
C CYS A 196 -15.45 4.57 14.52
N TYR A 197 -16.69 4.15 14.22
CA TYR A 197 -17.59 3.72 15.27
C TYR A 197 -17.11 2.38 15.83
N CYS A 198 -17.03 2.29 17.15
CA CYS A 198 -16.96 1.04 17.92
C CYS A 198 -17.85 1.18 19.18
N PRO A 199 -18.25 0.08 19.84
CA PRO A 199 -19.22 0.12 20.94
C PRO A 199 -18.79 1.00 22.13
N PHE A 200 -17.49 1.21 22.29
CA PHE A 200 -16.88 2.03 23.33
C PHE A 200 -16.24 3.32 22.79
N ILE A 201 -16.67 3.84 21.64
CA ILE A 201 -16.14 5.09 21.07
C ILE A 201 -16.24 6.26 22.04
N SER A 202 -17.32 6.32 22.84
CA SER A 202 -17.49 7.34 23.88
C SER A 202 -16.43 7.25 24.98
N LEU A 203 -15.89 6.07 25.29
CA LEU A 203 -14.76 5.94 26.19
C LEU A 203 -13.52 6.58 25.55
N LEU A 204 -13.19 6.18 24.31
CA LEU A 204 -11.99 6.65 23.60
C LEU A 204 -11.91 8.19 23.54
N ILE A 205 -12.99 8.84 23.13
CA ILE A 205 -13.01 10.31 22.92
C ILE A 205 -13.11 11.12 24.21
N ASN A 206 -13.48 10.50 25.35
CA ASN A 206 -13.59 11.19 26.64
C ASN A 206 -12.41 10.89 27.56
N SER A 207 -11.60 9.90 27.22
CA SER A 207 -10.40 9.53 27.95
C SER A 207 -9.27 10.54 27.76
N ASP A 208 -8.38 10.57 28.74
CA ASP A 208 -7.09 11.24 28.74
C ASP A 208 -5.98 10.19 28.71
N ILE A 209 -5.26 10.08 27.60
CA ILE A 209 -4.25 9.03 27.46
C ILE A 209 -3.03 9.24 28.35
N LEU A 210 -2.93 10.38 29.04
CA LEU A 210 -1.91 10.61 30.07
C LEU A 210 -2.35 10.11 31.46
N ILE A 211 -3.63 9.74 31.62
CA ILE A 211 -4.19 9.17 32.85
C ILE A 211 -4.19 7.65 32.72
N LYS A 212 -3.53 6.98 33.67
CA LYS A 212 -3.36 5.52 33.63
C LYS A 212 -4.70 4.78 33.70
N GLU A 213 -5.63 5.25 34.52
CA GLU A 213 -6.95 4.63 34.70
C GLU A 213 -7.78 4.66 33.41
N ASP A 214 -7.65 5.73 32.64
CA ASP A 214 -8.29 5.87 31.32
C ASP A 214 -7.65 4.92 30.31
N VAL A 215 -6.32 4.83 30.29
CA VAL A 215 -5.56 3.88 29.47
C VAL A 215 -5.95 2.43 29.79
N ASP A 216 -6.02 2.07 31.07
CA ASP A 216 -6.42 0.73 31.53
C ASP A 216 -7.87 0.42 31.12
N SER A 217 -8.76 1.42 31.16
CA SER A 217 -10.15 1.29 30.73
C SER A 217 -10.25 1.05 29.21
N ILE A 218 -9.50 1.82 28.41
CA ILE A 218 -9.41 1.63 26.96
C ILE A 218 -8.88 0.22 26.64
N PHE A 219 -7.81 -0.19 27.33
CA PHE A 219 -7.20 -1.50 27.16
C PHE A 219 -8.22 -2.62 27.44
N ASN A 220 -8.95 -2.54 28.55
CA ASN A 220 -9.96 -3.54 28.90
C ASN A 220 -11.08 -3.62 27.86
N ALA A 221 -11.59 -2.49 27.37
CA ALA A 221 -12.61 -2.46 26.33
C ALA A 221 -12.11 -3.09 25.01
N CYS A 222 -10.86 -2.81 24.63
CA CYS A 222 -10.24 -3.42 23.46
C CYS A 222 -10.02 -4.93 23.64
N LEU A 223 -9.65 -5.37 24.85
CA LEU A 223 -9.48 -6.78 25.18
C LEU A 223 -10.82 -7.53 25.16
N ASP A 224 -11.89 -6.93 25.66
CA ASP A 224 -13.24 -7.51 25.64
C ASP A 224 -13.73 -7.70 24.20
N LEU A 225 -13.53 -6.70 23.33
CA LEU A 225 -13.83 -6.83 21.90
C LEU A 225 -13.00 -7.94 21.25
N SER A 226 -11.69 -7.99 21.53
CA SER A 226 -10.77 -9.01 21.02
C SER A 226 -11.21 -10.42 21.41
N LYS A 227 -11.64 -10.63 22.66
CA LYS A 227 -12.21 -11.89 23.13
C LYS A 227 -13.55 -12.22 22.46
N GLU A 228 -14.43 -11.23 22.31
CA GLU A 228 -15.73 -11.43 21.67
C GLU A 228 -15.60 -11.92 20.23
N ILE A 229 -14.65 -11.36 19.48
CA ILE A 229 -14.44 -11.72 18.08
C ILE A 229 -13.48 -12.90 17.88
N GLY A 230 -12.71 -13.25 18.91
CA GLY A 230 -11.68 -14.29 18.86
C GLY A 230 -10.50 -13.93 17.95
N LYS A 231 -10.15 -12.64 17.87
CA LYS A 231 -9.09 -12.08 17.00
C LYS A 231 -8.30 -11.02 17.75
N ALA A 232 -7.04 -10.81 17.38
CA ALA A 232 -6.31 -9.64 17.86
C ALA A 232 -6.96 -8.37 17.27
N VAL A 233 -6.93 -7.26 18.00
CA VAL A 233 -7.59 -6.01 17.62
C VAL A 233 -6.58 -4.86 17.63
N ILE A 234 -6.61 -4.05 16.59
CA ILE A 234 -5.94 -2.75 16.52
C ILE A 234 -7.00 -1.67 16.39
N ILE A 235 -6.95 -0.68 17.28
CA ILE A 235 -7.83 0.49 17.26
C ILE A 235 -7.00 1.76 17.21
N SER A 236 -7.44 2.69 16.38
CA SER A 236 -6.92 4.06 16.30
C SER A 236 -8.05 5.05 16.60
N SER A 237 -7.80 6.02 17.48
CA SER A 237 -8.78 7.04 17.88
C SER A 237 -8.10 8.30 18.38
N VAL A 238 -8.91 9.30 18.74
CA VAL A 238 -8.48 10.50 19.46
C VAL A 238 -8.96 10.50 20.90
N ASP A 239 -8.18 11.15 21.76
CA ASP A 239 -8.53 11.42 23.16
C ASP A 239 -9.38 12.71 23.29
N LYS A 240 -9.74 13.09 24.52
CA LYS A 240 -10.57 14.28 24.80
C LYS A 240 -9.92 15.62 24.41
N TYR A 241 -8.61 15.63 24.14
CA TYR A 241 -7.85 16.80 23.70
C TYR A 241 -7.55 16.76 22.19
N GLY A 242 -7.99 15.72 21.47
CA GLY A 242 -7.72 15.55 20.05
C GLY A 242 -6.36 14.90 19.75
N THR A 243 -5.70 14.32 20.74
CA THR A 243 -4.45 13.56 20.56
C THR A 243 -4.78 12.20 19.93
N ILE A 244 -4.18 11.91 18.78
CA ILE A 244 -4.33 10.61 18.09
C ILE A 244 -3.50 9.56 18.82
N PHE A 245 -4.07 8.38 19.05
CA PHE A 245 -3.41 7.24 19.68
C PHE A 245 -3.82 5.91 19.03
N GLU A 246 -2.97 4.89 19.19
CA GLU A 246 -3.20 3.52 18.70
C GLU A 246 -3.04 2.51 19.85
N TYR A 247 -3.96 1.54 19.95
CA TYR A 247 -3.86 0.40 20.86
C TYR A 247 -3.89 -0.92 20.08
N VAL A 248 -3.03 -1.85 20.51
CA VAL A 248 -2.94 -3.21 19.97
C VAL A 248 -3.16 -4.19 21.10
N ASN A 249 -4.20 -5.03 20.98
CA ASN A 249 -4.48 -6.09 21.95
C ASN A 249 -4.57 -7.45 21.28
N ASN A 250 -4.08 -8.47 21.99
CA ASN A 250 -4.19 -9.85 21.58
C ASN A 250 -4.94 -10.63 22.67
N PHE A 251 -5.87 -11.49 22.23
CA PHE A 251 -6.41 -12.52 23.09
C PHE A 251 -5.34 -13.62 23.21
N VAL A 252 -4.90 -13.90 24.44
CA VAL A 252 -4.06 -15.08 24.73
C VAL A 252 -4.95 -16.11 25.37
#